data_AF-A0A1M5EVG4-F1
#
_entry.id   AF-A0A1M5EVG4-F1
#
_cell.length_a   1.000
_cell.length_b   1.000
_cell.length_c   1.000
_cell.angle_alpha   90.00
_cell.angle_beta   90.00
_cell.angle_gamma   90.00
#
_symmetry.space_group_name_H-M   'P 1'
#
loop_
_entity.id
_entity.type
_entity.pdbx_description
1 polymer ?
#
loop_
_entity_poly.entity_id
_entity_poly.type
_entity_poly.pdbx_seq_one_letter_code
_entity_poly.pdbx_strand_id
1 'polypeptide(L)' 'MKRKNFYENLTTELLGCFYCYVLDNIKKEKHLSTMNFERKLIEQVAKKREISLLELKIIGRWFIEKEIHLMNDER' A
#
# COMPACT_ATOMS: atom_id res chain seq x y z
N MET A 1 1.13 -7.21 18.80
CA MET A 1 1.56 -5.92 18.21
C MET A 1 0.34 -5.22 17.62
N LYS A 2 -0.03 -4.01 18.07
CA LYS A 2 -1.24 -3.34 17.56
C LYS A 2 -1.06 -2.99 16.08
N ARG A 3 -1.96 -3.43 15.18
CA ARG A 3 -1.88 -3.20 13.71
C ARG A 3 -1.67 -1.73 13.31
N LYS A 4 -2.10 -0.77 14.14
CA LYS A 4 -1.84 0.65 13.95
C LYS A 4 -0.35 0.99 13.90
N ASN A 5 0.45 0.35 14.76
CA ASN A 5 1.90 0.53 14.81
C ASN A 5 2.61 -0.12 13.61
N PHE A 6 1.97 -1.07 12.92
CA PHE A 6 2.58 -1.71 11.75
C PHE A 6 2.72 -0.71 10.60
N TYR A 7 1.61 -0.12 10.15
CA TYR A 7 1.62 0.84 9.04
C TYR A 7 2.35 2.14 9.37
N GLU A 8 2.33 2.58 10.62
CA GLU A 8 3.06 3.78 11.07
C GLU A 8 4.58 3.64 10.92
N ASN A 9 5.11 2.41 10.99
CA ASN A 9 6.55 2.13 10.90
C ASN A 9 7.03 1.80 9.47
N LEU A 10 6.13 1.65 8.50
CA LEU A 10 6.52 1.37 7.11
C LEU A 10 7.12 2.60 6.45
N THR A 11 8.07 2.40 5.53
CA THR A 11 8.46 3.48 4.61
C THR A 11 7.27 3.86 3.72
N THR A 12 7.33 5.03 3.09
CA THR A 12 6.24 5.49 2.22
C THR A 12 6.05 4.56 1.01
N GLU A 13 7.13 4.00 0.48
CA GLU A 13 7.11 3.03 -0.62
C GLU A 13 6.35 1.77 -0.23
N LEU A 14 6.69 1.16 0.90
CA LEU A 14 6.03 -0.06 1.38
C LEU A 14 4.57 0.22 1.75
N LEU A 15 4.28 1.36 2.37
CA LEU A 15 2.90 1.78 2.65
C LEU A 15 2.09 1.90 1.34
N GLY A 16 2.69 2.47 0.30
CA GLY A 16 2.10 2.59 -1.04
C GLY A 16 1.87 1.23 -1.71
N CYS A 17 2.82 0.30 -1.58
CA CYS A 17 2.68 -1.07 -2.10
C CYS A 17 1.49 -1.78 -1.43
N PHE A 18 1.38 -1.70 -0.10
CA PHE A 18 0.25 -2.24 0.64
C PHE A 18 -1.07 -1.59 0.24
N TYR A 19 -1.09 -0.27 0.04
CA TYR A 19 -2.27 0.43 -0.46
C TYR A 19 -2.72 -0.12 -1.81
N CYS A 20 -1.79 -0.28 -2.76
CA CYS A 20 -2.08 -0.85 -4.07
C CYS A 20 -2.63 -2.29 -3.96
N TYR A 21 -1.99 -3.14 -3.14
CA TYR A 21 -2.46 -4.50 -2.88
C TYR A 21 -3.89 -4.54 -2.33
N VAL A 22 -4.19 -3.70 -1.34
CA VAL A 22 -5.52 -3.62 -0.73
C VAL A 22 -6.55 -3.19 -1.76
N LEU A 23 -6.27 -2.14 -2.55
CA LEU A 23 -7.17 -1.67 -3.61
C LEU A 23 -7.46 -2.75 -4.66
N ASP A 24 -6.45 -3.51 -5.07
CA ASP A 24 -6.63 -4.56 -6.07
C ASP A 24 -7.40 -5.77 -5.52
N ASN A 25 -7.30 -6.07 -4.22
CA ASN A 25 -8.14 -7.09 -3.59
C ASN A 25 -9.59 -6.63 -3.38
N ILE A 26 -9.82 -5.33 -3.11
CA ILE A 26 -11.18 -4.76 -3.07
C ILE A 26 -11.84 -4.88 -4.45
N LYS A 27 -11.12 -4.53 -5.53
CA LYS A 27 -11.64 -4.68 -6.90
C LYS A 27 -11.97 -6.12 -7.26
N LYS A 28 -11.27 -7.10 -6.69
CA LYS A 28 -11.51 -8.53 -6.86
C LYS A 28 -12.56 -9.09 -5.89
N GLU A 29 -13.20 -8.22 -5.10
CA GLU A 29 -14.19 -8.56 -4.07
C GLU A 29 -13.69 -9.56 -3.01
N LYS A 30 -12.36 -9.65 -2.81
CA LYS A 30 -11.74 -10.57 -1.86
C LYS A 30 -11.70 -9.95 -0.47
N HIS A 31 -12.32 -10.62 0.50
CA HIS A 31 -12.30 -10.24 1.92
C HIS A 31 -12.65 -8.76 2.15
N LEU A 32 -13.69 -8.24 1.49
CA LEU A 32 -14.05 -6.82 1.44
C LEU A 32 -14.04 -6.11 2.80
N SER A 33 -14.61 -6.71 3.84
CA SER A 33 -14.63 -6.11 5.18
C SER A 33 -13.22 -5.90 5.74
N THR A 34 -12.35 -6.90 5.56
CA THR A 34 -10.94 -6.83 5.99
C THR A 34 -10.18 -5.81 5.16
N MET A 35 -10.32 -5.85 3.83
CA MET A 35 -9.60 -4.93 2.96
C MET A 35 -10.03 -3.47 3.17
N ASN A 36 -11.32 -3.20 3.40
CA ASN A 36 -11.78 -1.86 3.74
C ASN A 36 -11.27 -1.38 5.10
N PHE A 37 -11.11 -2.29 6.07
CA PHE A 37 -10.50 -1.97 7.35
C PHE A 37 -9.02 -1.60 7.19
N GLU A 38 -8.24 -2.42 6.48
CA GLU A 38 -6.83 -2.14 6.21
C GLU A 38 -6.66 -0.85 5.40
N ARG A 39 -7.53 -0.61 4.40
CA ARG A 39 -7.57 0.64 3.62
C ARG A 39 -7.66 1.86 4.53
N LYS A 40 -8.61 1.85 5.48
CA LYS A 40 -8.80 2.96 6.43
C LYS A 40 -7.58 3.19 7.32
N LEU A 41 -6.89 2.13 7.75
CA LEU A 41 -5.67 2.28 8.54
C LEU A 41 -4.55 2.93 7.73
N ILE A 42 -4.36 2.50 6.49
CA ILE A 42 -3.36 3.08 5.58
C ILE A 42 -3.68 4.55 5.26
N GLU A 43 -4.94 4.87 4.96
CA GLU A 43 -5.42 6.24 4.69
C GLU A 43 -5.18 7.18 5.89
N GLN A 44 -5.34 6.69 7.13
CA GLN A 44 -5.02 7.46 8.33
C GLN A 44 -3.53 7.75 8.44
N VAL A 45 -2.66 6.79 8.14
CA VAL A 45 -1.20 6.99 8.16
C VAL A 45 -0.77 7.95 7.05
N ALA A 46 -1.31 7.81 5.84
CA ALA A 46 -1.04 8.71 4.73
C ALA A 46 -1.41 10.17 5.08
N LYS A 47 -2.59 10.37 5.67
CA LYS A 47 -3.04 11.68 6.15
C LYS A 47 -2.11 12.26 7.22
N LYS A 48 -1.64 11.45 8.18
CA LYS A 48 -0.67 11.89 9.20
C LYS A 48 0.67 12.31 8.62
N ARG A 49 1.06 11.73 7.49
CA ARG A 49 2.29 12.03 6.76
C ARG A 49 2.12 13.13 5.71
N GLU A 50 0.92 13.71 5.62
CA GLU A 50 0.58 14.75 4.63
C GLU A 50 0.75 14.27 3.17
N ILE A 51 0.54 12.98 2.92
CA ILE A 51 0.62 12.37 1.59
C ILE A 51 -0.79 12.14 1.07
N SER A 52 -1.09 12.62 -0.14
CA SER A 52 -2.37 12.34 -0.78
C SER A 52 -2.49 10.86 -1.19
N LEU A 53 -3.72 10.35 -1.25
CA LEU A 53 -3.95 8.96 -1.65
C LEU A 53 -3.53 8.68 -3.10
N LEU A 54 -3.55 9.72 -3.95
CA LEU A 54 -3.08 9.63 -5.33
C LEU A 54 -1.56 9.46 -5.37
N GLU A 55 -0.81 10.28 -4.63
CA GLU A 55 0.65 10.17 -4.52
C GLU A 55 1.04 8.82 -3.94
N LEU A 56 0.38 8.38 -2.86
CA LEU A 56 0.64 7.09 -2.24
C LEU A 56 0.47 5.92 -3.23
N LYS A 57 -0.57 6.00 -4.08
CA LYS A 57 -0.82 5.00 -5.13
C LYS A 57 0.24 5.05 -6.22
N ILE A 58 0.68 6.23 -6.65
CA ILE A 58 1.74 6.40 -7.67
C ILE A 58 3.05 5.81 -7.14
N ILE A 59 3.46 6.19 -5.93
CA ILE A 59 4.68 5.70 -5.27
C ILE A 59 4.64 4.16 -5.18
N GLY A 60 3.52 3.60 -4.72
CA GLY A 60 3.36 2.16 -4.60
C GLY A 60 3.48 1.42 -5.93
N ARG A 61 2.84 1.92 -6.99
CA ARG A 61 2.91 1.29 -8.32
C ARG A 61 4.30 1.36 -8.91
N TRP A 62 4.94 2.51 -8.82
CA TRP A 62 6.30 2.69 -9.32
C TRP A 62 7.29 1.74 -8.63
N PHE A 63 7.18 1.59 -7.30
CA PHE A 63 8.03 0.66 -6.56
C PHE A 63 7.80 -0.80 -6.98
N ILE A 64 6.54 -1.22 -7.13
CA ILE A 64 6.20 -2.58 -7.60
C ILE A 64 6.77 -2.83 -9.01
N GLU A 65 6.60 -1.88 -9.93
CA GLU A 65 7.10 -2.00 -11.31
C GLU A 65 8.64 -2.07 -11.37
N LYS A 66 9.32 -1.31 -10.50
CA LYS A 66 10.77 -1.34 -10.35
C LYS A 66 11.26 -2.70 -9.87
N GLU A 67 10.65 -3.25 -8.82
CA GLU A 67 11.03 -4.58 -8.29
C GLU A 67 10.78 -5.69 -9.34
N ILE A 68 9.68 -5.62 -10.09
CA ILE A 68 9.40 -6.55 -11.18
C ILE A 68 10.48 -6.48 -12.28
N HIS A 69 10.93 -5.28 -12.66
CA HIS A 69 12.00 -5.14 -13.65
C HIS A 69 13.31 -5.74 -13.15
N LEU A 70 13.72 -5.43 -11.91
CA LEU A 70 14.94 -5.98 -11.31
C LEU A 70 14.92 -7.51 -11.29
N MET A 71 13.78 -8.13 -10.94
CA MET A 71 13.63 -9.59 -10.94
C MET A 71 13.70 -10.22 -12.33
N ASN A 72 13.37 -9.47 -13.38
CA ASN A 72 13.40 -9.97 -14.77
C ASN A 72 14.77 -9.78 -15.42
N ASP A 73 15.53 -8.74 -15.05
CA ASP A 73 16.89 -8.51 -15.55
C ASP A 73 17.93 -9.49 -14.95
N GLU A 74 17.62 -10.11 -13.81
CA GLU A 74 18.45 -11.15 -13.17
C GLU A 74 18.20 -12.58 -13.71
N ARG A 75 17.38 -12.74 -14.76
CA ARG A 75 17.00 -14.04 -15.36
C ARG A 75 17.56 -14.25 -16.76
#